data_AF-A0A1Z8VUD9-F1
#
_entry.id   AF-A0A1Z8VUD9-F1
#
_cell.length_a   1.000
_cell.length_b   1.000
_cell.length_c   1.000
_cell.angle_alpha   90.00
_cell.angle_beta   90.00
_cell.angle_gamma   90.00
#
_symmetry.space_group_name_H-M   'P 1'
#
loop_
_entity.id
_entity.type
_entity.pdbx_description
1 polymer ?
#
loop_
_entity_poly.entity_id
_entity_poly.type
_entity_poly.pdbx_seq_one_letter_code
_entity_poly.pdbx_strand_id
1 'polypeptide(L)'
;MSNIKIIAFAGRKQSGKTTCCEFVKNIFETSNHSGDCRVYNFADPLKQMCIDVFGLHYHQCYGTDDNKNELVDCKWPDNNTNMTAREVLQYVGTDVFRKMQHNVWADATVRLIEKENPTLALIADCRFPNEVEAIKNAGGIIIKLNRDTYNSSHASETSLDKDRYDESNFDLVVDNQYINLSQKNKIIFDFLITKEVLSL
;
A
#
# COMPACT_ATOMS: atom_id res chain seq x y z
N MET A 1 -22.82 -12.97 -1.12
CA MET A 1 -21.59 -12.37 -0.57
C MET A 1 -20.85 -11.75 -1.74
N SER A 2 -20.41 -10.51 -1.62
CA SER A 2 -19.61 -9.87 -2.67
C SER A 2 -18.33 -10.69 -2.87
N ASN A 3 -18.08 -11.15 -4.10
CA ASN A 3 -16.93 -11.99 -4.43
C ASN A 3 -15.72 -11.10 -4.80
N ILE A 4 -15.39 -10.15 -3.92
CA ILE A 4 -14.28 -9.22 -4.14
C ILE A 4 -12.98 -9.99 -3.95
N LYS A 5 -12.09 -9.95 -4.94
CA LYS A 5 -10.73 -10.45 -4.77
C LYS A 5 -9.84 -9.29 -4.30
N ILE A 6 -9.12 -9.47 -3.21
CA ILE A 6 -8.21 -8.46 -2.67
C ILE A 6 -6.79 -8.98 -2.78
N ILE A 7 -5.88 -8.19 -3.35
CA ILE A 7 -4.44 -8.46 -3.36
C ILE A 7 -3.72 -7.26 -2.76
N ALA A 8 -2.90 -7.47 -1.74
CA ALA A 8 -1.98 -6.48 -1.23
C ALA A 8 -0.54 -6.82 -1.61
N PHE A 9 0.17 -5.84 -2.18
CA PHE A 9 1.61 -5.94 -2.39
C PHE A 9 2.34 -5.35 -1.19
N ALA A 10 3.19 -6.17 -0.58
CA ALA A 10 3.98 -5.82 0.59
C ALA A 10 5.48 -5.68 0.25
N GLY A 11 6.19 -4.83 0.99
CA GLY A 11 7.64 -4.68 0.84
C GLY A 11 8.14 -3.25 0.98
N ARG A 12 9.45 -3.07 0.86
CA ARG A 12 10.14 -1.77 1.02
C ARG A 12 9.82 -0.77 -0.08
N LYS A 13 10.05 0.52 0.16
CA LYS A 13 10.02 1.57 -0.86
C LYS A 13 10.89 1.14 -2.04
N GLN A 14 10.37 1.32 -3.26
CA GLN A 14 11.01 0.89 -4.50
C GLN A 14 11.30 -0.61 -4.65
N SER A 15 10.67 -1.49 -3.86
CA SER A 15 10.72 -2.95 -4.11
C SER A 15 9.97 -3.37 -5.39
N GLY A 16 9.23 -2.45 -6.03
CA GLY A 16 8.49 -2.69 -7.27
C GLY A 16 7.01 -2.97 -7.09
N LYS A 17 6.43 -2.67 -5.91
CA LYS A 17 5.00 -2.88 -5.59
C LYS A 17 4.06 -2.20 -6.57
N THR A 18 4.20 -0.89 -6.77
CA THR A 18 3.36 -0.10 -7.67
C THR A 18 3.40 -0.65 -9.09
N THR A 19 4.59 -0.99 -9.59
CA THR A 19 4.76 -1.63 -10.90
C THR A 19 4.08 -3.01 -10.99
N CYS A 20 4.03 -3.78 -9.89
CA CYS A 20 3.30 -5.05 -9.87
C CYS A 20 1.78 -4.82 -9.86
N CYS A 21 1.28 -3.83 -9.11
CA CYS A 21 -0.13 -3.45 -9.16
C CYS A 21 -0.55 -3.06 -10.59
N GLU A 22 0.22 -2.20 -11.25
CA GLU A 22 -0.05 -1.79 -12.64
C GLU A 22 -0.02 -2.98 -13.59
N PHE A 23 0.96 -3.88 -13.45
CA PHE A 23 1.05 -5.10 -14.24
C PHE A 23 -0.19 -5.98 -14.08
N VAL A 24 -0.61 -6.28 -12.85
CA VAL A 24 -1.78 -7.12 -12.57
C VAL A 24 -3.06 -6.45 -13.06
N LYS A 25 -3.21 -5.15 -12.82
CA LYS A 25 -4.34 -4.36 -13.31
C LYS A 25 -4.47 -4.46 -14.83
N ASN A 26 -3.40 -4.20 -15.56
CA ASN A 26 -3.41 -4.22 -17.02
C ASN A 26 -3.80 -5.60 -17.58
N ILE A 27 -3.26 -6.68 -17.00
CA ILE A 27 -3.65 -8.04 -17.41
C ILE A 27 -5.11 -8.31 -17.10
N PHE A 28 -5.57 -7.96 -15.90
CA PHE A 28 -6.95 -8.20 -15.49
C PHE A 28 -7.93 -7.47 -16.42
N GLU A 29 -7.69 -6.19 -16.71
CA GLU A 29 -8.55 -5.40 -17.59
C GLU A 29 -8.51 -5.88 -19.05
N THR A 30 -7.38 -6.43 -19.52
CA THR A 30 -7.26 -6.98 -20.87
C THR A 30 -7.94 -8.35 -21.01
N SER A 31 -7.91 -9.18 -19.97
CA SER A 31 -8.48 -10.53 -19.97
C SER A 31 -9.96 -10.56 -19.59
N ASN A 32 -10.42 -9.66 -18.72
CA ASN A 32 -11.79 -9.61 -18.22
C ASN A 32 -12.52 -8.36 -18.70
N HIS A 33 -13.29 -8.50 -19.79
CA HIS A 33 -14.02 -7.40 -20.44
C HIS A 33 -15.17 -6.80 -19.61
N SER A 34 -15.48 -7.37 -18.43
CA SER A 34 -16.61 -6.94 -17.58
C SER A 34 -16.26 -6.77 -16.10
N GLY A 35 -15.00 -7.00 -15.71
CA GLY A 35 -14.56 -6.85 -14.32
C GLY A 35 -13.95 -5.48 -14.06
N ASP A 36 -14.30 -4.85 -12.92
CA ASP A 36 -13.67 -3.61 -12.47
C ASP A 36 -12.46 -3.91 -11.58
N CYS A 37 -11.30 -3.33 -11.90
CA CYS A 37 -10.07 -3.45 -11.13
C CYS A 37 -9.64 -2.08 -10.58
N ARG A 38 -9.61 -1.96 -9.25
CA ARG A 38 -9.27 -0.71 -8.57
C ARG A 38 -7.99 -0.85 -7.76
N VAL A 39 -7.22 0.24 -7.73
CA VAL A 39 -6.00 0.35 -6.93
C VAL A 39 -6.28 1.26 -5.75
N TYR A 40 -5.90 0.81 -4.56
CA TYR A 40 -6.05 1.51 -3.30
C TYR A 40 -4.69 1.67 -2.63
N ASN A 41 -4.59 2.68 -1.77
CA ASN A 41 -3.48 2.84 -0.84
C ASN A 41 -4.02 3.11 0.56
N PHE A 42 -3.38 2.54 1.59
CA PHE A 42 -3.76 2.77 2.99
C PHE A 42 -3.63 4.25 3.37
N ALA A 43 -2.68 4.95 2.77
CA ALA A 43 -2.45 6.37 3.05
C ALA A 43 -3.38 7.33 2.29
N ASP A 44 -4.20 6.87 1.34
CA ASP A 44 -5.01 7.79 0.52
C ASP A 44 -6.10 8.54 1.33
N PRO A 45 -6.86 7.89 2.25
CA PRO A 45 -7.80 8.62 3.10
C PRO A 45 -7.13 9.71 3.95
N LEU A 46 -5.92 9.45 4.45
CA LEU A 46 -5.12 10.43 5.20
C LEU A 46 -4.74 11.62 4.32
N LYS A 47 -4.19 11.37 3.12
CA LYS A 47 -3.78 12.43 2.20
C LYS A 47 -4.97 13.29 1.77
N GLN A 48 -6.10 12.66 1.42
CA GLN A 48 -7.30 13.38 1.01
C GLN A 48 -7.84 14.23 2.16
N MET A 49 -7.88 13.70 3.38
CA MET A 49 -8.26 14.46 4.56
C MET A 49 -7.34 15.67 4.79
N CYS A 50 -6.01 15.48 4.68
CA CYS A 50 -5.08 16.60 4.88
C CYS A 50 -5.18 17.66 3.77
N ILE A 51 -5.51 17.27 2.54
CA ILE A 51 -5.83 18.21 1.46
C ILE A 51 -7.10 19.00 1.81
N ASP A 52 -8.18 18.30 2.18
CA ASP A 52 -9.49 18.92 2.38
C ASP A 52 -9.58 19.76 3.67
N VAL A 53 -8.86 19.36 4.73
CA VAL A 53 -8.95 19.98 6.06
C VAL A 53 -7.82 20.97 6.32
N PHE A 54 -6.57 20.62 5.98
CA PHE A 54 -5.41 21.50 6.20
C PHE A 54 -5.04 22.33 4.96
N GLY A 55 -5.71 22.11 3.82
CA GLY A 55 -5.42 22.83 2.59
C GLY A 55 -4.09 22.44 1.95
N LEU A 56 -3.58 21.23 2.22
CA LEU A 56 -2.38 20.74 1.53
C LEU A 56 -2.64 20.64 0.04
N HIS A 57 -1.63 20.93 -0.78
CA HIS A 57 -1.76 20.75 -2.22
C HIS A 57 -1.53 19.30 -2.64
N TYR A 58 -2.18 18.88 -3.74
CA TYR A 58 -2.06 17.52 -4.27
C TYR A 58 -0.59 17.10 -4.49
N HIS A 59 0.25 17.97 -5.05
CA HIS A 59 1.66 17.67 -5.27
C HIS A 59 2.44 17.46 -3.98
N GLN A 60 2.04 18.09 -2.88
CA GLN A 60 2.68 17.92 -1.57
C GLN A 60 2.38 16.53 -0.97
N CYS A 61 1.26 15.92 -1.34
CA CYS A 61 0.87 14.58 -0.88
C CYS A 61 1.33 13.46 -1.83
N TYR A 62 1.33 13.73 -3.15
CA TYR A 62 1.52 12.72 -4.20
C TYR A 62 2.76 12.94 -5.09
N GLY A 63 3.41 14.10 -5.02
CA GLY A 63 4.53 14.50 -5.89
C GLY A 63 5.90 13.94 -5.48
N THR A 64 6.95 14.70 -5.81
CA THR A 64 8.35 14.32 -5.58
C THR A 64 8.71 14.31 -4.09
N ASP A 65 9.94 13.88 -3.75
CA ASP A 65 10.42 14.00 -2.38
C ASP A 65 10.48 15.46 -1.94
N ASP A 66 10.99 16.34 -2.82
CA ASP A 66 11.04 17.79 -2.57
C ASP A 66 9.66 18.36 -2.29
N ASN A 67 8.65 18.00 -3.09
CA ASN A 67 7.28 18.46 -2.85
C ASN A 67 6.74 18.04 -1.48
N LYS A 68 7.05 16.80 -1.06
CA LYS A 68 6.63 16.26 0.23
C LYS A 68 7.34 16.93 1.41
N ASN A 69 8.53 17.51 1.18
CA ASN A 69 9.30 18.22 2.19
C ASN A 69 9.10 19.76 2.12
N GLU A 70 8.15 20.27 1.33
CA GLU A 70 7.76 21.69 1.35
C GLU A 70 7.12 22.04 2.71
N LEU A 71 7.51 23.19 3.27
CA LEU A 71 6.85 23.76 4.46
C LEU A 71 5.42 24.17 4.13
N VAL A 72 4.50 23.93 5.07
CA VAL A 72 3.08 24.23 4.94
C VAL A 72 2.59 25.05 6.13
N ASP A 73 1.38 25.58 6.05
CA ASP A 73 0.76 26.36 7.14
C ASP A 73 0.17 25.43 8.22
N CYS A 74 1.01 24.55 8.74
CA CYS A 74 0.75 23.69 9.89
C CYS A 74 1.97 23.78 10.81
N LYS A 75 1.73 23.78 12.13
CA LYS A 75 2.80 23.97 13.11
C LYS A 75 2.87 22.83 14.10
N TRP A 76 4.09 22.52 14.51
CA TRP A 76 4.35 21.59 15.60
C TRP A 76 3.76 22.15 16.92
N PRO A 77 2.97 21.38 17.68
CA PRO A 77 2.36 21.85 18.92
C PRO A 77 3.37 22.31 19.98
N ASP A 78 4.52 21.64 20.04
CA ASP A 78 5.48 21.82 21.14
C ASP A 78 6.41 23.02 20.97
N ASN A 79 6.66 23.46 19.73
CA ASN A 79 7.65 24.52 19.44
C ASN A 79 7.16 25.57 18.43
N ASN A 80 5.95 25.42 17.90
CA ASN A 80 5.30 26.37 16.98
C ASN A 80 6.08 26.64 15.67
N THR A 81 6.99 25.74 15.26
CA THR A 81 7.66 25.82 13.95
C THR A 81 6.80 25.20 12.86
N ASN A 82 6.95 25.68 11.62
CA ASN A 82 6.21 25.13 10.49
C ASN A 82 6.64 23.68 10.21
N MET A 83 5.66 22.86 9.91
CA MET A 83 5.83 21.48 9.47
C MET A 83 5.97 21.43 7.95
N THR A 84 6.63 20.39 7.46
CA THR A 84 6.53 19.97 6.07
C THR A 84 5.24 19.18 5.84
N ALA A 85 4.78 19.08 4.59
CA ALA A 85 3.62 18.25 4.25
C ALA A 85 3.78 16.79 4.71
N ARG A 86 4.98 16.23 4.57
CA ARG A 86 5.33 14.88 5.06
C ARG A 86 5.17 14.78 6.57
N GLU A 87 5.65 15.76 7.32
CA GLU A 87 5.53 15.76 8.78
C GLU A 87 4.08 15.88 9.22
N VAL A 88 3.25 16.68 8.54
CA VAL A 88 1.80 16.74 8.81
C VAL A 88 1.16 15.37 8.63
N LEU A 89 1.40 14.72 7.48
CA LEU A 89 0.88 13.38 7.21
C LEU A 89 1.37 12.36 8.26
N GLN A 90 2.64 12.42 8.65
CA GLN A 90 3.20 11.50 9.65
C GLN A 90 2.59 11.71 11.03
N TYR A 91 2.49 12.96 11.49
CA TYR A 91 1.95 13.31 12.79
C TYR A 91 0.46 12.96 12.89
N VAL A 92 -0.35 13.43 11.94
CA VAL A 92 -1.79 13.11 11.90
C VAL A 92 -1.98 11.60 11.74
N GLY A 93 -1.29 11.00 10.77
CA GLY A 93 -1.39 9.59 10.43
C GLY A 93 -1.05 8.66 11.60
N THR A 94 0.07 8.92 12.26
CA THR A 94 0.69 8.01 13.23
C THR A 94 0.50 8.47 14.66
N ASP A 95 0.85 9.71 14.96
CA ASP A 95 0.85 10.21 16.34
C ASP A 95 -0.52 10.56 16.88
N VAL A 96 -1.51 10.76 16.00
CA VAL A 96 -2.90 10.99 16.38
C VAL A 96 -3.73 9.74 16.09
N PHE A 97 -3.99 9.44 14.82
CA PHE A 97 -5.00 8.46 14.42
C PHE A 97 -4.61 7.02 14.78
N ARG A 98 -3.37 6.57 14.49
CA ARG A 98 -2.93 5.22 14.89
C ARG A 98 -2.86 5.03 16.41
N LYS A 99 -2.65 6.09 17.21
CA LYS A 99 -2.71 6.00 18.68
C LYS A 99 -4.15 5.86 19.18
N MET A 100 -5.13 6.46 18.50
CA MET A 100 -6.55 6.30 18.82
C MET A 100 -7.11 4.93 18.38
N GLN A 101 -6.77 4.50 17.17
CA GLN A 101 -7.16 3.22 16.61
C GLN A 101 -6.03 2.68 15.72
N HIS A 102 -5.34 1.64 16.19
CA HIS A 102 -4.15 1.08 15.54
C HIS A 102 -4.36 0.73 14.05
N ASN A 103 -5.52 0.15 13.71
CA ASN A 103 -5.87 -0.32 12.37
C ASN A 103 -6.65 0.69 11.52
N VAL A 104 -6.78 1.94 11.97
CA VAL A 104 -7.68 2.94 11.36
C VAL A 104 -7.57 3.06 9.85
N TRP A 105 -6.34 3.06 9.31
CA TRP A 105 -6.09 3.18 7.87
C TRP A 105 -6.41 1.89 7.12
N ALA A 106 -6.03 0.74 7.66
CA ALA A 106 -6.32 -0.56 7.05
C ALA A 106 -7.83 -0.84 7.03
N ASP A 107 -8.51 -0.61 8.17
CA ASP A 107 -9.95 -0.78 8.28
C ASP A 107 -10.70 0.21 7.39
N ALA A 108 -10.21 1.45 7.24
CA ALA A 108 -10.80 2.43 6.32
C ALA A 108 -10.70 1.98 4.87
N THR A 109 -9.55 1.44 4.45
CA THR A 109 -9.37 0.89 3.10
C THR A 109 -10.25 -0.32 2.86
N VAL A 110 -10.37 -1.25 3.82
CA VAL A 110 -11.27 -2.41 3.69
C VAL A 110 -12.73 -1.97 3.54
N ARG A 111 -13.21 -1.06 4.40
CA ARG A 111 -14.58 -0.50 4.27
C ARG A 111 -14.80 0.19 2.92
N LEU A 112 -13.78 0.89 2.40
CA LEU A 112 -13.87 1.53 1.09
C LEU A 112 -13.97 0.49 -0.04
N ILE A 113 -13.16 -0.57 0.00
CA ILE A 113 -13.22 -1.69 -0.94
C ILE A 113 -14.60 -2.35 -0.90
N GLU A 114 -15.15 -2.63 0.28
CA GLU A 114 -16.48 -3.20 0.44
C GLU A 114 -17.57 -2.29 -0.12
N LYS A 115 -17.47 -0.98 0.13
CA LYS A 115 -18.42 0.03 -0.37
C LYS A 115 -18.37 0.14 -1.89
N GLU A 116 -17.18 0.17 -2.48
CA GLU A 116 -17.00 0.31 -3.93
C GLU A 116 -17.23 -1.00 -4.68
N ASN A 117 -17.08 -2.14 -3.99
CA ASN A 117 -17.35 -3.49 -4.47
C ASN A 117 -16.74 -3.80 -5.86
N PRO A 118 -15.41 -3.57 -6.06
CA PRO A 118 -14.76 -3.91 -7.32
C PRO A 118 -14.69 -5.44 -7.49
N THR A 119 -14.43 -5.91 -8.72
CA THR A 119 -14.14 -7.32 -8.94
C THR A 119 -12.77 -7.69 -8.37
N LEU A 120 -11.79 -6.79 -8.56
CA LEU A 120 -10.44 -6.92 -8.05
C LEU A 120 -10.00 -5.62 -7.37
N ALA A 121 -9.61 -5.70 -6.10
CA ALA A 121 -8.98 -4.63 -5.35
C ALA A 121 -7.48 -4.92 -5.20
N LEU A 122 -6.64 -3.99 -5.66
CA LEU A 122 -5.20 -4.05 -5.51
C LEU A 122 -4.75 -3.00 -4.51
N ILE A 123 -3.89 -3.37 -3.56
CA ILE A 123 -3.34 -2.45 -2.56
C ILE A 123 -1.83 -2.35 -2.77
N ALA A 124 -1.33 -1.14 -3.04
CA ALA A 124 0.04 -0.94 -3.52
C ALA A 124 1.07 -0.60 -2.42
N ASP A 125 0.64 -0.29 -1.20
CA ASP A 125 1.48 0.30 -0.16
C ASP A 125 1.45 -0.43 1.19
N CYS A 126 1.24 -1.74 1.20
CA CYS A 126 1.31 -2.54 2.43
C CYS A 126 2.73 -2.59 3.00
N ARG A 127 2.89 -2.13 4.25
CA ARG A 127 4.19 -1.89 4.90
C ARG A 127 4.25 -2.33 6.36
N PHE A 128 3.11 -2.59 6.99
CA PHE A 128 3.05 -2.93 8.42
C PHE A 128 2.33 -4.26 8.69
N PRO A 129 2.71 -4.99 9.76
CA PRO A 129 2.04 -6.22 10.19
C PRO A 129 0.52 -6.10 10.29
N ASN A 130 0.05 -5.00 10.85
CA ASN A 130 -1.36 -4.78 11.08
C ASN A 130 -2.17 -4.56 9.78
N GLU A 131 -1.52 -4.06 8.74
CA GLU A 131 -2.11 -3.96 7.39
C GLU A 131 -2.20 -5.34 6.73
N VAL A 132 -1.17 -6.18 6.89
CA VAL A 132 -1.20 -7.59 6.43
C VAL A 132 -2.35 -8.34 7.09
N GLU A 133 -2.46 -8.24 8.42
CA GLU A 133 -3.52 -8.89 9.19
C GLU A 133 -4.91 -8.44 8.77
N ALA A 134 -5.13 -7.12 8.59
CA ALA A 134 -6.41 -6.59 8.15
C ALA A 134 -6.84 -7.15 6.78
N ILE A 135 -5.90 -7.26 5.83
CA ILE A 135 -6.21 -7.81 4.51
C ILE A 135 -6.44 -9.32 4.56
N LYS A 136 -5.68 -10.07 5.35
CA LYS A 136 -5.93 -11.51 5.57
C LYS A 136 -7.31 -11.75 6.19
N ASN A 137 -7.70 -10.95 7.18
CA ASN A 137 -9.01 -11.04 7.82
C ASN A 137 -10.15 -10.71 6.85
N ALA A 138 -9.89 -9.88 5.84
CA ALA A 138 -10.81 -9.61 4.74
C ALA A 138 -10.77 -10.68 3.62
N GLY A 139 -10.07 -11.81 3.82
CA GLY A 139 -9.94 -12.89 2.83
C GLY A 139 -9.01 -12.55 1.65
N GLY A 140 -8.18 -11.53 1.79
CA GLY A 140 -7.24 -11.09 0.76
C GLY A 140 -5.93 -11.88 0.72
N ILE A 141 -5.24 -11.76 -0.40
CA ILE A 141 -3.95 -12.38 -0.70
C ILE A 141 -2.83 -11.36 -0.46
N ILE A 142 -1.73 -11.80 0.14
CA ILE A 142 -0.55 -10.96 0.41
C ILE A 142 0.65 -11.44 -0.41
N ILE A 143 1.16 -10.56 -1.28
CA ILE A 143 2.37 -10.81 -2.09
C ILE A 143 3.50 -9.91 -1.61
N LYS A 144 4.54 -10.48 -1.02
CA LYS A 144 5.73 -9.76 -0.53
C LYS A 144 6.82 -9.70 -1.61
N LEU A 145 7.38 -8.52 -1.83
CA LEU A 145 8.57 -8.29 -2.66
C LEU A 145 9.77 -7.95 -1.76
N ASN A 146 10.89 -8.65 -1.95
CA ASN A 146 12.09 -8.52 -1.11
C ASN A 146 13.17 -7.59 -1.68
N ARG A 147 13.00 -7.04 -2.89
CA ARG A 147 13.98 -6.11 -3.46
C ARG A 147 14.23 -4.94 -2.52
N ASP A 148 15.50 -4.72 -2.24
CA ASP A 148 16.00 -3.69 -1.36
C ASP A 148 17.02 -2.82 -2.10
N THR A 149 16.60 -1.61 -2.46
CA THR A 149 17.46 -0.63 -3.12
C THR A 149 18.02 0.40 -2.14
N TYR A 150 17.54 0.42 -0.89
CA TYR A 150 17.95 1.39 0.12
C TYR A 150 18.04 0.73 1.50
N ASN A 151 19.20 0.87 2.15
CA ASN A 151 19.39 0.46 3.54
C ASN A 151 18.72 1.43 4.52
N SER A 152 17.40 1.60 4.42
CA SER A 152 16.60 2.40 5.35
C SER A 152 16.23 1.58 6.59
N SER A 153 16.41 2.15 7.77
CA SER A 153 16.07 1.52 9.05
C SER A 153 14.67 1.89 9.59
N HIS A 154 13.93 2.78 8.90
CA HIS A 154 12.60 3.21 9.34
C HIS A 154 11.63 2.03 9.47
N ALA A 155 10.74 2.09 10.46
CA ALA A 155 9.78 1.01 10.72
C ALA A 155 8.91 0.69 9.50
N SER A 156 8.49 1.70 8.72
CA SER A 156 7.72 1.51 7.48
C SER A 156 8.47 0.79 6.35
N GLU A 157 9.76 0.52 6.54
CA GLU A 157 10.61 -0.21 5.60
C GLU A 157 11.00 -1.59 6.16
N THR A 158 11.18 -1.73 7.47
CA THR A 158 11.72 -2.95 8.09
C THR A 158 10.69 -3.81 8.81
N SER A 159 9.47 -3.31 9.10
CA SER A 159 8.50 -4.02 9.95
C SER A 159 8.03 -5.37 9.39
N LEU A 160 8.27 -5.64 8.11
CA LEU A 160 7.88 -6.88 7.44
C LEU A 160 9.11 -7.70 7.01
N ASP A 161 10.29 -7.40 7.55
CA ASP A 161 11.51 -8.17 7.30
C ASP A 161 11.47 -9.52 8.03
N LYS A 162 12.20 -10.50 7.50
CA LYS A 162 12.20 -11.89 7.96
C LYS A 162 12.58 -12.08 9.43
N ASP A 163 13.42 -11.20 9.96
CA ASP A 163 13.84 -11.18 11.38
C ASP A 163 12.80 -10.53 12.31
N ARG A 164 11.77 -9.87 11.76
CA ARG A 164 10.78 -9.09 12.51
C ARG A 164 9.35 -9.55 12.33
N TYR A 165 9.06 -10.27 11.26
CA TYR A 165 7.72 -10.72 10.91
C TYR A 165 7.75 -12.10 10.27
N ASP A 166 6.82 -12.97 10.66
CA ASP A 166 6.74 -14.34 10.16
C ASP A 166 6.30 -14.35 8.69
N GLU A 167 7.17 -14.86 7.82
CA GLU A 167 6.93 -14.97 6.37
C GLU A 167 5.75 -15.89 6.04
N SER A 168 5.31 -16.77 6.95
CA SER A 168 4.09 -17.58 6.79
C SER A 168 2.81 -16.73 6.65
N ASN A 169 2.89 -15.44 7.00
CA ASN A 169 1.81 -14.50 6.78
C ASN A 169 1.67 -14.02 5.33
N PHE A 170 2.61 -14.35 4.45
CA PHE A 170 2.53 -14.02 3.04
C PHE A 170 2.12 -15.26 2.23
N ASP A 171 1.21 -15.07 1.28
CA ASP A 171 0.82 -16.16 0.36
C ASP A 171 1.88 -16.39 -0.73
N LEU A 172 2.65 -15.36 -1.05
CA LEU A 172 3.78 -15.42 -1.97
C LEU A 172 4.88 -14.45 -1.53
N VAL A 173 6.11 -14.94 -1.47
CA VAL A 173 7.31 -14.12 -1.29
C VAL A 173 8.14 -14.20 -2.57
N VAL A 174 8.40 -13.06 -3.20
CA VAL A 174 9.23 -12.97 -4.41
C VAL A 174 10.55 -12.29 -4.07
N ASP A 175 11.64 -13.06 -4.11
CA ASP A 175 12.98 -12.48 -4.10
C ASP A 175 13.31 -11.89 -5.47
N ASN A 176 13.07 -10.59 -5.59
CA ASN A 176 13.25 -9.85 -6.83
C ASN A 176 14.49 -8.94 -6.82
N GLN A 177 15.50 -9.24 -6.00
CA GLN A 177 16.75 -8.49 -5.98
C GLN A 177 17.56 -8.65 -7.27
N TYR A 178 17.62 -9.88 -7.80
CA TYR A 178 18.50 -10.25 -8.93
C TYR A 178 17.77 -10.78 -10.17
N ILE A 179 16.45 -10.80 -10.16
CA ILE A 179 15.64 -11.20 -11.32
C ILE A 179 15.15 -9.96 -12.07
N ASN A 180 14.98 -10.10 -13.38
CA ASN A 180 14.45 -9.02 -14.21
C ASN A 180 12.93 -8.87 -14.06
N LEU A 181 12.39 -7.79 -14.63
CA LEU A 181 10.96 -7.46 -14.57
C LEU A 181 10.08 -8.58 -15.13
N SER A 182 10.47 -9.21 -16.24
CA SER A 182 9.70 -10.28 -16.89
C SER A 182 9.61 -11.53 -16.02
N GLN A 183 10.75 -11.94 -15.42
CA GLN A 183 10.80 -13.09 -14.50
C GLN A 183 9.90 -12.86 -13.27
N LYS A 184 10.02 -11.70 -12.63
CA LYS A 184 9.18 -11.30 -11.49
C LYS A 184 7.69 -11.31 -11.86
N ASN A 185 7.34 -10.69 -12.99
CA ASN A 185 5.97 -10.60 -13.46
C ASN A 185 5.39 -11.99 -13.77
N LYS A 186 6.18 -12.89 -14.35
CA LYS A 186 5.78 -14.27 -14.61
C LYS A 186 5.47 -15.04 -13.32
N ILE A 187 6.33 -14.94 -12.29
CA ILE A 187 6.08 -15.58 -10.99
C ILE A 187 4.75 -15.14 -10.39
N ILE A 188 4.49 -13.82 -10.39
CA ILE A 188 3.25 -13.25 -9.87
C ILE A 188 2.05 -13.70 -10.71
N PHE A 189 2.16 -13.67 -12.04
CA PHE A 189 1.11 -14.11 -12.95
C PHE A 189 0.73 -15.58 -12.71
N ASP A 190 1.71 -16.48 -12.76
CA ASP A 190 1.50 -17.91 -12.58
C ASP A 190 0.84 -18.20 -11.21
N PHE A 191 1.29 -17.53 -10.15
CA PHE A 191 0.68 -17.63 -8.83
C PHE A 191 -0.79 -17.15 -8.82
N LEU A 192 -1.08 -16.00 -9.44
CA LEU A 192 -2.45 -15.47 -9.46
C LEU A 192 -3.41 -16.30 -10.32
N ILE A 193 -2.92 -17.04 -11.30
CA ILE A 193 -3.70 -18.09 -12.00
C ILE A 193 -4.04 -19.23 -11.04
N THR A 194 -3.07 -19.71 -10.24
CA THR A 194 -3.31 -20.80 -9.26
C THR A 194 -4.29 -20.42 -8.16
N LYS A 195 -4.43 -19.12 -7.88
CA LYS A 195 -5.42 -18.56 -6.93
C LYS A 195 -6.74 -18.19 -7.60
N GLU A 196 -6.91 -18.56 -8.87
CA GLU A 196 -8.08 -18.25 -9.69
C GLU A 196 -8.39 -16.75 -9.77
N VAL A 197 -7.41 -15.87 -9.53
CA VAL A 197 -7.61 -14.41 -9.60
C VAL A 197 -7.58 -13.93 -11.04
N LEU A 198 -6.59 -14.41 -11.79
CA LEU A 198 -6.46 -14.20 -13.23
C LEU A 198 -6.91 -15.47 -13.98
N SER A 199 -7.18 -15.32 -15.26
CA SER A 199 -7.45 -16.44 -16.19
C SER A 199 -6.42 -16.45 -17.32
N LEU A 200 -6.23 -17.64 -17.92
CA LEU A 200 -5.45 -17.82 -19.14
C LEU A 200 -6.16 -17.20 -20.36
#